data_AF-A0A814UN22-F1
#
_entry.id   AF-A0A814UN22-F1
#
_cell.length_a   1.000
_cell.length_b   1.000
_cell.length_c   1.000
_cell.angle_alpha   90.00
_cell.angle_beta   90.00
_cell.angle_gamma   90.00
#
_symmetry.space_group_name_H-M   'P 1'
#
loop_
_entity.id
_entity.type
_entity.pdbx_description
1 polymer ?
#
loop_
_entity_poly.entity_id
_entity_poly.type
_entity_poly.pdbx_seq_one_letter_code
_entity_poly.pdbx_strand_id
1 'polypeptide(L)'
;MSFYQQFELLLNFVYHSTGDRLQRTLIADRSDLTDNNNDRGLELPAFTDVKIFIDSLLIGYQTNTNIEYELERTPMICTPFRRNLIFENGLSNLIKTFIDFIFLIPCFMLLTSLIQEKNAKVKEILKVLGIESILNNFAHAIRTLIIFCLLTLLLCIVLKQKPNGYFLTVNFLILFLGYLIFGLQLISLCIMIAQLFDKNIRAKLTIAFIYVLSLFIYSYIIFWPTPIQYLLIFFSPHIAGYSLFQQAVLHDLAKKDISLFQTIYRYVPMYFPTLIVMIFSCIFYWLLSWYLEKVFPGEYGIPLGWNFLFKQDYWRSEKFDHYTESLPNRNALFSRRNSTGTAIVHVNNLVKKFGP
;
A
#
# COMPACT_ATOMS: atom_id res chain seq x y z
N MET A 1 -17.33 40.80 56.65
CA MET A 1 -18.44 39.82 56.74
C MET A 1 -17.93 38.61 57.51
N SER A 2 -18.72 38.04 58.43
CA SER A 2 -18.31 36.78 59.08
C SER A 2 -18.37 35.64 58.06
N PHE A 3 -17.51 34.62 58.22
CA PHE A 3 -17.45 33.45 57.32
C PHE A 3 -18.82 32.79 57.10
N TYR A 4 -19.68 32.86 58.13
CA TYR A 4 -21.05 32.37 58.10
C TYR A 4 -21.95 33.12 57.10
N GLN A 5 -21.82 34.45 57.02
CA GLN A 5 -22.61 35.26 56.07
C GLN A 5 -22.17 35.04 54.61
N GLN A 6 -20.89 34.77 54.37
CA GLN A 6 -20.39 34.41 53.04
C GLN A 6 -20.87 33.01 52.62
N PHE A 7 -20.97 32.07 53.56
CA PHE A 7 -21.46 30.71 53.31
C PHE A 7 -22.96 30.69 52.99
N GLU A 8 -23.79 31.46 53.69
CA GLU A 8 -25.22 31.59 53.36
C GLU A 8 -25.45 32.27 52.00
N LEU A 9 -24.65 33.29 51.65
CA LEU A 9 -24.71 33.91 50.34
C LEU A 9 -24.38 32.92 49.21
N LEU A 10 -23.39 32.05 49.44
CA LEU A 10 -23.00 31.02 48.48
C LEU A 10 -24.09 29.95 48.34
N LEU A 11 -24.71 29.52 49.45
CA LEU A 11 -25.85 28.58 49.45
C LEU A 11 -27.07 29.16 48.73
N ASN A 12 -27.43 30.42 49.01
CA ASN A 12 -28.56 31.08 48.35
C ASN A 12 -28.30 31.32 46.86
N PHE A 13 -27.06 31.65 46.48
CA PHE A 13 -26.66 31.79 45.08
C PHE A 13 -26.73 30.46 44.33
N VAL A 14 -26.22 29.37 44.93
CA VAL A 14 -26.31 28.02 44.34
C VAL A 14 -27.78 27.60 44.20
N TYR A 15 -28.61 27.82 45.23
CA TYR A 15 -30.02 27.48 45.20
C TYR A 15 -30.78 28.24 44.09
N HIS A 16 -30.60 29.56 43.99
CA HIS A 16 -31.26 30.38 42.99
C HIS A 16 -30.74 30.10 41.56
N SER A 17 -29.43 29.84 41.41
CA SER A 17 -28.81 29.44 40.13
C SER A 17 -29.36 28.10 39.65
N THR A 18 -29.50 27.11 40.54
CA THR A 18 -30.08 25.80 40.19
C THR A 18 -31.59 25.87 39.90
N GLY A 19 -32.33 26.74 40.59
CA GLY A 19 -33.76 26.96 40.36
C GLY A 19 -34.05 27.58 38.99
N ASP A 20 -33.34 28.65 38.63
CA ASP A 20 -33.46 29.32 37.33
C ASP A 20 -33.05 28.39 36.16
N ARG A 21 -32.05 27.52 36.38
CA ARG A 21 -31.64 26.50 35.41
C ARG A 21 -32.73 25.47 35.15
N LEU A 22 -33.33 24.90 36.20
CA LEU A 22 -34.42 23.93 36.06
C LEU A 22 -35.60 24.50 35.27
N GLN A 23 -35.90 25.79 35.50
CA GLN A 23 -36.97 26.49 34.80
C GLN A 23 -36.63 26.72 33.31
N ARG A 24 -35.38 27.08 32.98
CA ARG A 24 -34.93 27.25 31.58
C ARG A 24 -34.83 25.92 30.83
N THR A 25 -34.39 24.84 31.46
CA THR A 25 -34.37 23.51 30.85
C THR A 25 -35.78 22.99 30.57
N LEU A 26 -36.75 23.25 31.45
CA LEU A 26 -38.16 22.87 31.24
C LEU A 26 -38.84 23.70 30.14
N ILE A 27 -38.41 24.93 29.92
CA ILE A 27 -38.89 25.79 28.83
C ILE A 27 -38.26 25.38 27.49
N ALA A 28 -36.98 24.97 27.47
CA ALA A 28 -36.29 24.47 26.29
C ALA A 28 -36.88 23.13 25.77
N ASP A 29 -37.17 22.19 26.69
CA ASP A 29 -37.83 20.90 26.35
C ASP A 29 -39.24 21.08 25.77
N ARG A 30 -39.89 22.22 26.07
CA ARG A 30 -41.22 22.57 25.53
C ARG A 30 -41.15 23.21 24.14
N SER A 31 -40.01 23.82 23.77
CA SER A 31 -39.74 24.37 22.43
C SER A 31 -39.11 23.35 21.45
N ASP A 32 -38.59 22.23 21.96
CA ASP A 32 -37.94 21.16 21.19
C ASP A 32 -38.91 20.30 20.33
N LEU A 33 -40.22 20.58 20.40
CA LEU A 33 -41.21 19.96 19.51
C LEU A 33 -41.34 20.66 18.15
N THR A 34 -40.73 21.84 17.94
CA THR A 34 -40.98 22.63 16.73
C THR A 34 -39.78 23.10 15.92
N ASP A 35 -38.52 23.05 16.37
CA ASP A 35 -37.43 23.56 15.53
C ASP A 35 -36.07 22.86 15.62
N ASN A 36 -35.40 22.89 14.47
CA ASN A 36 -34.13 22.23 14.16
C ASN A 36 -33.00 22.57 15.15
N ASN A 37 -32.57 21.56 15.94
CA ASN A 37 -31.23 21.15 16.43
C ASN A 37 -29.97 22.07 16.44
N ASN A 38 -30.00 23.34 16.03
CA ASN A 38 -28.81 24.18 15.90
C ASN A 38 -28.58 25.18 17.05
N ASP A 39 -29.61 25.48 17.84
CA ASP A 39 -29.49 26.44 18.95
C ASP A 39 -29.54 25.74 20.31
N ARG A 40 -28.69 24.73 20.49
CA ARG A 40 -28.37 24.26 21.85
C ARG A 40 -27.46 25.29 22.49
N GLY A 41 -28.06 26.28 23.16
CA GLY A 41 -27.33 27.11 24.12
C GLY A 41 -26.60 26.19 25.09
N LEU A 42 -25.27 26.18 25.02
CA LEU A 42 -24.43 25.28 25.81
C LEU A 42 -24.49 25.75 27.27
N GLU A 43 -25.43 25.21 28.06
CA GLU A 43 -25.54 25.53 29.48
C GLU A 43 -24.23 25.19 30.19
N LEU A 44 -23.69 26.12 30.99
CA LEU A 44 -22.45 25.92 31.70
C LEU A 44 -22.56 24.69 32.62
N PRO A 45 -21.49 23.92 32.86
CA PRO A 45 -21.46 23.03 34.01
C PRO A 45 -21.56 23.88 35.29
N ALA A 46 -22.41 23.48 36.25
CA ALA A 46 -22.71 24.24 37.48
C ALA A 46 -21.46 24.68 38.28
N PHE A 47 -20.36 23.92 38.13
CA PHE A 47 -19.06 24.27 38.70
C PHE A 47 -18.51 25.61 38.21
N THR A 48 -18.84 26.02 36.98
CA THR A 48 -18.30 27.26 36.40
C THR A 48 -18.91 28.50 37.03
N ASP A 49 -20.19 28.45 37.40
CA ASP A 49 -20.89 29.56 38.04
C ASP A 49 -20.34 29.77 39.46
N VAL A 50 -20.13 28.67 40.17
CA VAL A 50 -19.46 28.68 41.49
C VAL A 50 -18.04 29.22 41.37
N LYS A 51 -17.28 28.81 40.35
CA LYS A 51 -15.93 29.31 40.12
C LYS A 51 -15.91 30.82 39.89
N ILE A 52 -16.79 31.35 39.03
CA ILE A 52 -16.88 32.79 38.76
C ILE A 52 -17.21 33.57 40.03
N PHE A 53 -18.13 33.05 40.85
CA PHE A 53 -18.52 33.66 42.12
C PHE A 53 -17.37 33.69 43.14
N ILE A 54 -16.61 32.60 43.26
CA ILE A 54 -15.45 32.54 44.15
C ILE A 54 -14.35 33.49 43.66
N ASP A 55 -14.07 33.49 42.35
CA ASP A 55 -13.05 34.35 41.75
C ASP A 55 -13.41 35.84 41.91
N SER A 56 -14.69 36.22 41.74
CA SER A 56 -15.14 37.60 41.95
C SER A 56 -15.05 38.04 43.41
N LEU A 57 -15.38 37.17 44.36
CA LEU A 57 -15.22 37.44 45.79
C LEU A 57 -13.75 37.59 46.19
N LEU A 58 -12.87 36.74 45.65
CA LEU A 58 -11.43 36.80 45.93
C LEU A 58 -10.83 38.10 45.40
N ILE A 59 -11.15 38.48 44.16
CA ILE A 59 -10.68 39.72 43.54
C ILE A 59 -11.22 40.93 44.30
N GLY A 60 -12.51 40.92 44.65
CA GLY A 60 -13.13 42.00 45.44
C GLY A 60 -12.49 42.17 46.81
N TYR A 61 -12.12 41.06 47.48
CA TYR A 61 -11.40 41.11 48.75
C TYR A 61 -9.99 41.68 48.63
N GLN A 62 -9.26 41.36 47.55
CA GLN A 62 -7.88 41.83 47.35
C GLN A 62 -7.80 43.28 46.85
N THR A 63 -8.75 43.71 46.02
CA THR A 63 -8.74 45.02 45.37
C THR A 63 -9.60 46.06 46.09
N ASN A 64 -10.40 45.65 47.09
CA ASN A 64 -11.36 46.49 47.81
C ASN A 64 -12.37 47.21 46.87
N THR A 65 -12.61 46.64 45.68
CA THR A 65 -13.57 47.15 44.70
C THR A 65 -14.60 46.08 44.36
N ASN A 66 -15.89 46.44 44.43
CA ASN A 66 -16.97 45.59 43.95
C ASN A 66 -17.08 45.75 42.44
N ILE A 67 -16.68 44.73 41.68
CA ILE A 67 -16.77 44.70 40.22
C ILE A 67 -17.89 43.71 39.84
N GLU A 68 -18.92 44.21 39.14
CA GLU A 68 -19.89 43.35 38.45
C GLU A 68 -19.26 42.93 37.11
N TYR A 69 -19.04 41.63 36.93
CA TYR A 69 -18.50 41.07 35.69
C TYR A 69 -19.65 40.58 34.80
N GLU A 70 -19.78 41.17 33.62
CA GLU A 70 -20.61 40.61 32.54
C GLU A 70 -19.69 39.85 31.58
N LEU A 71 -19.69 38.53 31.70
CA LEU A 71 -18.74 37.64 31.02
C LEU A 71 -19.35 37.16 29.70
N GLU A 72 -19.09 37.88 28.62
CA GLU A 72 -19.52 37.47 27.28
C GLU A 72 -18.60 36.36 26.76
N ARG A 73 -19.17 35.18 26.50
CA ARG A 73 -18.42 34.03 25.99
C ARG A 73 -18.66 33.85 24.51
N THR A 74 -17.60 33.98 23.74
CA THR A 74 -17.58 33.50 22.37
C THR A 74 -17.08 32.05 22.38
N PRO A 75 -17.90 31.04 22.07
CA PRO A 75 -17.37 29.70 21.84
C PRO A 75 -16.32 29.79 20.74
N MET A 76 -15.19 29.11 20.93
CA MET A 76 -14.26 28.95 19.82
C MET A 76 -14.99 28.19 18.72
N ILE A 77 -15.16 28.82 17.57
CA ILE A 77 -15.82 28.21 16.42
C ILE A 77 -14.91 27.07 15.95
N CYS A 78 -15.22 25.86 16.40
CA CYS A 78 -14.64 24.66 15.83
C CYS A 78 -15.23 24.50 14.43
N THR A 79 -14.37 24.24 13.43
CA THR A 79 -14.85 23.78 12.12
C THR A 79 -15.80 22.61 12.35
N PRO A 80 -16.99 22.59 11.72
CA PRO A 80 -18.01 21.60 12.01
C PRO A 80 -17.41 20.19 11.89
N PHE A 81 -17.34 19.48 13.01
CA PHE A 81 -16.90 18.08 13.03
C PHE A 81 -17.96 17.28 12.27
N ARG A 82 -17.69 17.03 10.99
CA ARG A 82 -18.61 16.37 10.09
C ARG A 82 -18.81 14.94 10.64
N ARG A 83 -19.95 14.64 11.29
CA ARG A 83 -20.26 13.30 11.86
C ARG A 83 -20.09 12.16 10.85
N ASN A 84 -20.20 12.48 9.56
CA ASN A 84 -19.92 11.54 8.48
C ASN A 84 -18.45 11.12 8.38
N LEU A 85 -17.49 11.81 9.02
CA LEU A 85 -16.05 11.49 8.91
C LEU A 85 -15.71 10.06 9.32
N ILE A 86 -16.35 9.50 10.35
CA ILE A 86 -16.07 8.12 10.77
C ILE A 86 -16.59 7.13 9.72
N PHE A 87 -17.79 7.37 9.19
CA PHE A 87 -18.41 6.55 8.17
C PHE A 87 -17.71 6.70 6.81
N GLU A 88 -17.35 7.92 6.41
CA GLU A 88 -16.60 8.27 5.21
C GLU A 88 -15.17 7.70 5.26
N ASN A 89 -14.50 7.75 6.41
CA ASN A 89 -13.19 7.13 6.59
C ASN A 89 -13.28 5.60 6.57
N GLY A 90 -14.31 5.03 7.19
CA GLY A 90 -14.58 3.58 7.17
C GLY A 90 -14.85 3.08 5.75
N LEU A 91 -15.75 3.73 5.01
CA LEU A 91 -16.04 3.42 3.61
C LEU A 91 -14.81 3.60 2.72
N SER A 92 -14.05 4.68 2.90
CA SER A 92 -12.81 4.91 2.16
C SER A 92 -11.82 3.77 2.38
N ASN A 93 -11.69 3.28 3.61
CA ASN A 93 -10.80 2.15 3.92
C ASN A 93 -11.30 0.83 3.33
N LEU A 94 -12.61 0.57 3.37
CA LEU A 94 -13.18 -0.60 2.71
C LEU A 94 -12.92 -0.56 1.19
N ILE A 95 -13.20 0.56 0.54
CA ILE A 95 -12.96 0.74 -0.91
C ILE A 95 -11.49 0.50 -1.25
N LYS A 96 -10.55 1.06 -0.49
CA LYS A 96 -9.10 0.80 -0.64
C LYS A 96 -8.81 -0.70 -0.61
N THR A 97 -9.39 -1.41 0.37
CA THR A 97 -9.15 -2.84 0.53
C THR A 97 -9.72 -3.69 -0.60
N PHE A 98 -10.91 -3.36 -1.09
CA PHE A 98 -11.51 -4.06 -2.21
C PHE A 98 -10.74 -3.82 -3.50
N ILE A 99 -10.24 -2.61 -3.72
CA ILE A 99 -9.42 -2.29 -4.89
C ILE A 99 -8.16 -3.17 -4.91
N ASP A 100 -7.39 -3.21 -3.83
CA ASP A 100 -6.17 -4.03 -3.77
C ASP A 100 -6.48 -5.53 -3.93
N PHE A 101 -7.58 -6.01 -3.34
CA PHE A 101 -8.03 -7.39 -3.47
C PHE A 101 -8.33 -7.79 -4.92
N ILE A 102 -8.91 -6.90 -5.74
CA ILE A 102 -9.19 -7.19 -7.16
C ILE A 102 -7.89 -7.47 -7.93
N PHE A 103 -6.81 -6.73 -7.64
CA PHE A 103 -5.50 -6.94 -8.26
C PHE A 103 -4.78 -8.21 -7.80
N LEU A 104 -5.26 -8.86 -6.74
CA LEU A 104 -4.71 -10.13 -6.25
C LEU A 104 -5.09 -11.32 -7.16
N ILE A 105 -6.23 -11.23 -7.86
CA ILE A 105 -6.70 -12.26 -8.80
C ILE A 105 -5.70 -12.50 -9.95
N PRO A 106 -5.26 -11.48 -10.72
CA PRO A 106 -4.27 -11.68 -11.78
C PRO A 106 -2.90 -12.14 -11.23
N CYS A 107 -2.53 -11.76 -9.99
CA CYS A 107 -1.32 -12.29 -9.34
C CYS A 107 -1.38 -13.81 -9.16
N PHE A 108 -2.52 -14.35 -8.72
CA PHE A 108 -2.70 -15.80 -8.60
C PHE A 108 -2.67 -16.52 -9.95
N MET A 109 -3.22 -15.91 -11.00
CA MET A 109 -3.17 -16.47 -12.35
C MET A 109 -1.73 -16.50 -12.88
N LEU A 110 -0.97 -15.42 -12.69
CA LEU A 110 0.45 -15.34 -13.06
C LEU A 110 1.30 -16.39 -12.31
N LEU A 111 1.11 -16.54 -11.00
CA LEU A 111 1.80 -17.57 -10.22
C LEU A 111 1.52 -18.98 -10.74
N THR A 112 0.25 -19.26 -11.04
CA THR A 112 -0.12 -20.57 -11.58
C THR A 112 0.53 -20.82 -12.93
N SER A 113 0.53 -19.86 -13.84
CA SER A 113 1.16 -20.06 -15.15
C SER A 113 2.66 -20.25 -15.04
N LEU A 114 3.35 -19.45 -14.22
CA LEU A 114 4.79 -19.55 -14.03
C LEU A 114 5.22 -20.89 -13.45
N ILE A 115 4.52 -21.37 -12.42
CA ILE A 115 4.89 -22.61 -11.75
C ILE A 115 4.44 -23.84 -12.56
N GLN A 116 3.30 -23.78 -13.25
CA GLN A 116 2.91 -24.83 -14.20
C GLN A 116 3.95 -24.97 -15.31
N GLU A 117 4.43 -23.86 -15.85
CA GLU A 117 5.45 -23.88 -16.90
C GLU A 117 6.81 -24.35 -16.39
N LYS A 118 7.18 -23.95 -15.17
CA LYS A 118 8.36 -24.45 -14.45
C LYS A 118 8.28 -25.98 -14.30
N ASN A 119 7.14 -26.50 -13.86
CA ASN A 119 6.93 -27.95 -13.64
C ASN A 119 6.82 -28.74 -14.94
N ALA A 120 6.28 -28.13 -16.00
CA ALA A 120 6.22 -28.71 -17.34
C ALA A 120 7.58 -28.69 -18.06
N LYS A 121 8.64 -28.12 -17.45
CA LYS A 121 10.02 -28.05 -17.97
C LYS A 121 10.15 -27.28 -19.28
N VAL A 122 9.15 -26.47 -19.63
CA VAL A 122 9.18 -25.66 -20.85
C VAL A 122 10.36 -24.69 -20.82
N LYS A 123 10.69 -24.13 -19.64
CA LYS A 123 11.87 -23.27 -19.45
C LYS A 123 13.19 -23.95 -19.82
N GLU A 124 13.38 -25.22 -19.43
CA GLU A 124 14.62 -25.94 -19.75
C GLU A 124 14.68 -26.32 -21.22
N ILE A 125 13.54 -26.69 -21.82
CA ILE A 125 13.44 -26.93 -23.26
C ILE A 125 13.79 -25.65 -24.05
N LEU A 126 13.29 -24.48 -23.63
CA LEU A 126 13.61 -23.19 -24.25
C LEU A 126 15.10 -22.86 -24.15
N LYS A 127 15.75 -23.15 -23.02
CA LYS A 127 17.21 -22.98 -22.87
C LYS A 127 17.99 -23.87 -23.84
N VAL A 128 17.57 -25.13 -24.04
CA VAL A 128 18.19 -26.04 -25.02
C VAL A 128 18.02 -25.52 -26.45
N LEU A 129 16.91 -24.84 -26.74
CA LEU A 129 16.64 -24.18 -28.02
C LEU A 129 17.39 -22.85 -28.20
N GLY A 130 18.21 -22.43 -27.22
CA GLY A 130 18.99 -21.19 -27.27
C GLY A 130 18.22 -19.93 -26.86
N ILE A 131 17.03 -20.07 -26.28
CA ILE A 131 16.23 -18.94 -25.78
C ILE A 131 16.61 -18.66 -24.33
N GLU A 132 16.98 -17.42 -24.03
CA GLU A 132 17.28 -17.01 -22.66
C GLU A 132 16.04 -17.07 -21.76
N SER A 133 16.21 -17.59 -20.55
CA SER A 133 15.12 -17.71 -19.58
C SER A 133 14.54 -16.35 -19.13
N ILE A 134 15.34 -15.29 -19.23
CA ILE A 134 14.93 -13.91 -18.99
C ILE A 134 13.80 -13.50 -19.94
N LEU A 135 13.91 -13.83 -21.23
CA LEU A 135 12.89 -13.54 -22.23
C LEU A 135 11.55 -14.21 -21.89
N ASN A 136 11.58 -15.43 -21.37
CA ASN A 136 10.37 -16.12 -20.97
C ASN A 136 9.65 -15.42 -19.81
N ASN A 137 10.40 -15.04 -18.78
CA ASN A 137 9.85 -14.26 -17.67
C ASN A 137 9.30 -12.90 -18.15
N PHE A 138 9.94 -12.24 -19.12
CA PHE A 138 9.41 -11.02 -19.75
C PHE A 138 8.12 -11.29 -20.53
N ALA A 139 7.99 -12.42 -21.24
CA ALA A 139 6.77 -12.76 -21.95
C ALA A 139 5.57 -12.91 -20.99
N HIS A 140 5.76 -13.57 -19.84
CA HIS A 140 4.75 -13.63 -18.79
C HIS A 140 4.45 -12.27 -18.18
N ALA A 141 5.46 -11.44 -17.97
CA ALA A 141 5.29 -10.08 -17.47
C ALA A 141 4.42 -9.24 -18.41
N ILE A 142 4.70 -9.26 -19.72
CA ILE A 142 3.94 -8.51 -20.74
C ILE A 142 2.50 -9.03 -20.82
N ARG A 143 2.31 -10.37 -20.86
CA ARG A 143 0.96 -10.97 -20.90
C ARG A 143 0.10 -10.51 -19.72
N THR A 144 0.67 -10.52 -18.53
CA THR A 144 -0.03 -10.10 -17.31
C THR A 144 -0.18 -8.58 -17.23
N LEU A 145 0.78 -7.81 -17.73
CA LEU A 145 0.72 -6.35 -17.79
C LEU A 145 -0.47 -5.87 -18.61
N ILE A 146 -0.82 -6.54 -19.71
CA ILE A 146 -2.02 -6.22 -20.50
C ILE A 146 -3.29 -6.37 -19.64
N ILE A 147 -3.39 -7.44 -18.85
CA ILE A 147 -4.52 -7.67 -17.94
C ILE A 147 -4.58 -6.57 -16.86
N PHE A 148 -3.43 -6.22 -16.26
CA PHE A 148 -3.35 -5.12 -15.29
C PHE A 148 -3.71 -3.77 -15.93
N CYS A 149 -3.29 -3.50 -17.15
CA CYS A 149 -3.63 -2.28 -17.88
C CYS A 149 -5.15 -2.16 -18.08
N LEU A 150 -5.84 -3.25 -18.40
CA LEU A 150 -7.29 -3.27 -18.53
C LEU A 150 -7.99 -3.06 -17.18
N LEU A 151 -7.52 -3.74 -16.12
CA LEU A 151 -8.08 -3.58 -14.77
C LEU A 151 -7.89 -2.16 -14.23
N THR A 152 -6.71 -1.58 -14.42
CA THR A 152 -6.40 -0.19 -14.00
C THR A 152 -7.20 0.83 -14.79
N LEU A 153 -7.41 0.61 -16.10
CA LEU A 153 -8.28 1.45 -16.92
C LEU A 153 -9.73 1.41 -16.43
N LEU A 154 -10.28 0.21 -16.19
CA LEU A 154 -11.63 0.03 -15.66
C LEU A 154 -11.78 0.69 -14.29
N LEU A 155 -10.80 0.50 -13.41
CA LEU A 155 -10.75 1.14 -12.11
C LEU A 155 -10.76 2.67 -12.24
N CYS A 156 -9.95 3.25 -13.12
CA CYS A 156 -9.92 4.70 -13.32
C CYS A 156 -11.24 5.24 -13.88
N ILE A 157 -11.94 4.49 -14.73
CA ILE A 157 -13.29 4.86 -15.21
C ILE A 157 -14.28 4.86 -14.06
N VAL A 158 -14.32 3.77 -13.26
CA VAL A 158 -15.23 3.65 -12.11
C VAL A 158 -14.96 4.75 -11.07
N LEU A 159 -13.69 5.02 -10.77
CA LEU A 159 -13.30 6.08 -9.83
C LEU A 159 -13.56 7.50 -10.36
N LYS A 160 -13.85 7.66 -11.65
CA LYS A 160 -14.12 8.96 -12.28
C LYS A 160 -15.59 9.17 -12.65
N GLN A 161 -16.38 8.11 -12.77
CA GLN A 161 -17.82 8.24 -12.94
C GLN A 161 -18.41 9.01 -11.76
N LYS A 162 -19.16 10.08 -12.05
CA LYS A 162 -19.78 10.95 -11.03
C LYS A 162 -21.30 10.72 -10.95
N PRO A 163 -21.79 9.68 -10.24
CA PRO A 163 -23.19 9.66 -9.87
C PRO A 163 -23.48 10.64 -8.71
N ASN A 164 -22.69 10.66 -7.61
CA ASN A 164 -23.09 11.37 -6.36
C ASN A 164 -21.98 12.15 -5.62
N GLY A 165 -20.93 12.64 -6.30
CA GLY A 165 -19.96 13.58 -5.69
C GLY A 165 -18.85 12.97 -4.80
N TYR A 166 -18.76 11.64 -4.69
CA TYR A 166 -17.75 10.93 -3.89
C TYR A 166 -16.47 10.55 -4.66
N PHE A 167 -16.25 11.08 -5.86
CA PHE A 167 -15.23 10.60 -6.79
C PHE A 167 -14.06 11.58 -6.94
N LEU A 168 -12.85 11.02 -6.95
CA LEU A 168 -11.57 11.71 -6.89
C LEU A 168 -11.45 12.78 -7.99
N THR A 169 -11.19 14.04 -7.64
CA THR A 169 -10.91 15.12 -8.61
C THR A 169 -9.47 15.07 -9.17
N VAL A 170 -8.75 13.98 -8.95
CA VAL A 170 -7.37 13.79 -9.45
C VAL A 170 -7.40 13.55 -10.95
N ASN A 171 -6.35 14.01 -11.65
CA ASN A 171 -6.21 13.79 -13.08
C ASN A 171 -6.19 12.30 -13.42
N PHE A 172 -6.93 11.92 -14.47
CA PHE A 172 -7.09 10.52 -14.89
C PHE A 172 -5.73 9.88 -15.22
N LEU A 173 -4.89 10.59 -15.96
CA LEU A 173 -3.58 10.10 -16.39
C LEU A 173 -2.66 9.81 -15.19
N ILE A 174 -2.71 10.65 -14.16
CA ILE A 174 -1.90 10.48 -12.94
C ILE A 174 -2.35 9.21 -12.21
N LEU A 175 -3.65 9.05 -11.98
CA LEU A 175 -4.20 7.84 -11.36
C LEU A 175 -3.86 6.58 -12.15
N PHE A 176 -4.05 6.63 -13.46
CA PHE A 176 -3.76 5.51 -14.36
C PHE A 176 -2.28 5.11 -14.30
N LEU A 177 -1.37 6.08 -14.42
CA LEU A 177 0.07 5.81 -14.38
C LEU A 177 0.52 5.27 -13.02
N GLY A 178 0.01 5.83 -11.92
CA GLY A 178 0.35 5.35 -10.58
C GLY A 178 -0.08 3.89 -10.35
N TYR A 179 -1.30 3.54 -10.74
CA TYR A 179 -1.80 2.18 -10.63
C TYR A 179 -1.15 1.20 -11.62
N LEU A 180 -0.69 1.69 -12.78
CA LEU A 180 0.09 0.88 -13.72
C LEU A 180 1.47 0.52 -13.14
N ILE A 181 2.14 1.47 -12.48
CA ILE A 181 3.42 1.22 -11.78
C ILE A 181 3.21 0.25 -10.60
N PHE A 182 2.10 0.38 -9.88
CA PHE A 182 1.70 -0.61 -8.86
C PHE A 182 1.52 -2.02 -9.44
N GLY A 183 0.87 -2.14 -10.60
CA GLY A 183 0.77 -3.41 -11.32
C GLY A 183 2.13 -4.00 -11.70
N LEU A 184 3.05 -3.17 -12.20
CA LEU A 184 4.44 -3.58 -12.48
C LEU A 184 5.14 -4.13 -11.22
N GLN A 185 4.98 -3.44 -10.09
CA GLN A 185 5.57 -3.85 -8.81
C GLN A 185 5.03 -5.21 -8.34
N LEU A 186 3.71 -5.43 -8.46
CA LEU A 186 3.08 -6.72 -8.17
C LEU A 186 3.57 -7.84 -9.09
N ILE A 187 3.70 -7.57 -10.40
CA ILE A 187 4.21 -8.54 -11.37
C ILE A 187 5.64 -8.95 -10.99
N SER A 188 6.52 -7.99 -10.71
CA SER A 188 7.90 -8.27 -10.30
C SER A 188 7.97 -9.10 -9.01
N LEU A 189 7.14 -8.79 -8.02
CA LEU A 189 7.04 -9.59 -6.79
C LEU A 189 6.58 -11.03 -7.09
N CYS A 190 5.56 -11.21 -7.94
CA CYS A 190 5.04 -12.53 -8.29
C CYS A 190 6.08 -13.38 -9.02
N ILE A 191 6.84 -12.80 -9.96
CA ILE A 191 7.89 -13.51 -10.68
C ILE A 191 8.99 -13.94 -9.70
N MET A 192 9.41 -13.07 -8.78
CA MET A 192 10.38 -13.41 -7.73
C MET A 192 9.89 -14.58 -6.86
N ILE A 193 8.65 -14.52 -6.38
CA ILE A 193 8.06 -15.57 -5.54
C ILE A 193 7.94 -16.90 -6.32
N ALA A 194 7.62 -16.85 -7.61
CA ALA A 194 7.52 -18.06 -8.43
C ALA A 194 8.87 -18.82 -8.54
N GLN A 195 10.02 -18.16 -8.39
CA GLN A 195 11.31 -18.84 -8.39
C GLN A 195 11.51 -19.68 -7.12
N LEU A 196 11.03 -19.20 -5.97
CA LEU A 196 11.23 -19.82 -4.64
C LEU A 196 10.42 -21.10 -4.42
N PHE A 197 9.33 -21.30 -5.17
CA PHE A 197 8.38 -22.38 -4.93
C PHE A 197 8.20 -23.28 -6.15
N ASP A 198 8.03 -24.59 -5.92
CA ASP A 198 7.72 -25.56 -6.99
C ASP A 198 6.22 -25.95 -7.03
N LYS A 199 5.49 -25.70 -5.94
CA LYS A 199 4.05 -26.02 -5.86
C LYS A 199 3.21 -24.75 -5.89
N ASN A 200 2.22 -24.71 -6.79
CA ASN A 200 1.29 -23.58 -6.97
C ASN A 200 0.64 -23.13 -5.66
N ILE A 201 0.16 -24.09 -4.86
CA ILE A 201 -0.58 -23.80 -3.62
C ILE A 201 0.32 -23.06 -2.62
N ARG A 202 1.58 -23.47 -2.46
CA ARG A 202 2.53 -22.82 -1.53
C ARG A 202 2.82 -21.38 -1.94
N ALA A 203 3.02 -21.12 -3.22
CA ALA A 203 3.27 -19.77 -3.73
C ALA A 203 2.05 -18.85 -3.56
N LYS A 204 0.85 -19.33 -3.89
CA LYS A 204 -0.40 -18.56 -3.69
C LYS A 204 -0.65 -18.23 -2.23
N LEU A 205 -0.47 -19.21 -1.33
CA LEU A 205 -0.59 -18.98 0.11
C LEU A 205 0.42 -17.94 0.61
N THR A 206 1.63 -17.93 0.06
CA THR A 206 2.64 -16.94 0.42
C THR A 206 2.23 -15.52 0.00
N ILE A 207 1.72 -15.33 -1.22
CA ILE A 207 1.22 -14.01 -1.64
C ILE A 207 -0.02 -13.59 -0.86
N ALA A 208 -0.94 -14.51 -0.59
CA ALA A 208 -2.09 -14.23 0.27
C ALA A 208 -1.67 -13.81 1.69
N PHE A 209 -0.65 -14.47 2.25
CA PHE A 209 -0.08 -14.10 3.54
C PHE A 209 0.57 -12.72 3.51
N ILE A 210 1.35 -12.40 2.48
CA ILE A 210 1.95 -11.06 2.30
C ILE A 210 0.86 -9.99 2.19
N TYR A 211 -0.23 -10.26 1.46
CA TYR A 211 -1.38 -9.36 1.38
C TYR A 211 -2.00 -9.12 2.76
N VAL A 212 -2.37 -10.18 3.49
CA VAL A 212 -2.97 -10.06 4.83
C VAL A 212 -2.05 -9.31 5.79
N LEU A 213 -0.74 -9.65 5.79
CA LEU A 213 0.25 -8.96 6.61
C LEU A 213 0.32 -7.45 6.28
N SER A 214 0.24 -7.11 4.99
CA SER A 214 0.25 -5.72 4.52
C SER A 214 -0.97 -4.94 4.99
N LEU A 215 -2.15 -5.58 5.09
CA LEU A 215 -3.35 -4.96 5.67
C LEU A 215 -3.11 -4.50 7.11
N PHE A 216 -2.54 -5.40 7.92
CA PHE A 216 -2.25 -5.11 9.32
C PHE A 216 -1.22 -4.00 9.45
N ILE A 217 -0.10 -4.08 8.73
CA ILE A 217 0.96 -3.08 8.77
C ILE A 217 0.43 -1.71 8.36
N TYR A 218 -0.36 -1.65 7.28
CA TYR A 218 -0.87 -0.40 6.75
C TYR A 218 -1.80 0.32 7.75
N SER A 219 -2.59 -0.43 8.54
CA SER A 219 -3.46 0.18 9.56
C SER A 219 -2.70 1.05 10.58
N TYR A 220 -1.41 0.77 10.79
CA TYR A 220 -0.55 1.53 11.71
C TYR A 220 0.40 2.49 10.99
N ILE A 221 0.45 2.55 9.66
CA ILE A 221 1.51 3.25 8.91
C ILE A 221 1.60 4.75 9.21
N ILE A 222 0.47 5.39 9.54
CA ILE A 222 0.36 6.82 9.86
C ILE A 222 1.16 7.19 11.13
N PHE A 223 1.32 6.25 12.06
CA PHE A 223 2.07 6.47 13.30
C PHE A 223 3.59 6.42 13.08
N TRP A 224 4.05 5.91 11.93
CA TRP A 224 5.45 5.71 11.64
C TRP A 224 6.02 6.91 10.86
N PRO A 225 7.29 7.25 11.06
CA PRO A 225 7.93 8.34 10.32
C PRO A 225 8.04 8.02 8.82
N THR A 226 7.95 9.06 7.98
CA THR A 226 7.97 8.98 6.51
C THR A 226 9.07 8.08 5.90
N PRO A 227 10.35 8.05 6.35
CA PRO A 227 11.34 7.14 5.78
C PRO A 227 10.97 5.66 5.97
N ILE A 228 10.36 5.30 7.10
CA ILE A 228 9.96 3.91 7.34
C ILE A 228 8.74 3.55 6.47
N GLN A 229 7.84 4.51 6.24
CA GLN A 229 6.73 4.32 5.31
C GLN A 229 7.24 4.03 3.89
N TYR A 230 8.25 4.77 3.40
CA TYR A 230 8.87 4.50 2.10
C TYR A 230 9.56 3.13 2.04
N LEU A 231 10.22 2.71 3.12
CA LEU A 231 10.82 1.38 3.21
C LEU A 231 9.74 0.28 3.14
N LEU A 232 8.62 0.45 3.85
CA LEU A 232 7.50 -0.51 3.80
C LEU A 232 6.85 -0.59 2.42
N ILE A 233 6.69 0.55 1.73
CA ILE A 233 6.22 0.64 0.34
C ILE A 233 7.18 -0.07 -0.62
N PHE A 234 8.49 0.05 -0.37
CA PHE A 234 9.51 -0.62 -1.17
C PHE A 234 9.41 -2.15 -1.06
N PHE A 235 9.18 -2.69 0.14
CA PHE A 235 9.11 -4.14 0.38
C PHE A 235 7.74 -4.78 0.18
N SER A 236 6.66 -4.01 0.21
CA SER A 236 5.32 -4.54 -0.02
C SER A 236 4.58 -3.71 -1.08
N PRO A 237 4.33 -4.29 -2.27
CA PRO A 237 3.52 -3.64 -3.29
C PRO A 237 2.10 -3.33 -2.82
N HIS A 238 1.51 -4.19 -1.99
CA HIS A 238 0.17 -3.98 -1.45
C HIS A 238 0.09 -2.68 -0.65
N ILE A 239 1.05 -2.43 0.25
CA ILE A 239 1.16 -1.16 1.00
C ILE A 239 1.27 0.04 0.03
N ALA A 240 2.01 -0.11 -1.07
CA ALA A 240 2.10 0.91 -2.11
C ALA A 240 0.72 1.22 -2.72
N GLY A 241 -0.05 0.20 -3.11
CA GLY A 241 -1.40 0.34 -3.64
C GLY A 241 -2.37 1.07 -2.69
N TYR A 242 -2.33 0.72 -1.39
CA TYR A 242 -3.09 1.43 -0.36
C TYR A 242 -2.69 2.90 -0.25
N SER A 243 -1.38 3.17 -0.22
CA SER A 243 -0.83 4.52 -0.07
C SER A 243 -1.21 5.43 -1.24
N LEU A 244 -1.20 4.91 -2.48
CA LEU A 244 -1.60 5.66 -3.68
C LEU A 244 -3.06 6.10 -3.62
N PHE A 245 -3.96 5.21 -3.20
CA PHE A 245 -5.37 5.58 -3.04
C PHE A 245 -5.55 6.60 -1.92
N GLN A 246 -4.88 6.42 -0.78
CA GLN A 246 -4.96 7.37 0.33
C GLN A 246 -4.48 8.75 -0.09
N GLN A 247 -3.35 8.85 -0.79
CA GLN A 247 -2.84 10.11 -1.34
C GLN A 247 -3.83 10.76 -2.31
N ALA A 248 -4.48 9.97 -3.17
CA ALA A 248 -5.50 10.48 -4.07
C ALA A 248 -6.70 11.07 -3.31
N VAL A 249 -7.21 10.37 -2.29
CA VAL A 249 -8.32 10.84 -1.44
C VAL A 249 -7.93 12.11 -0.69
N LEU A 250 -6.75 12.12 -0.09
CA LEU A 250 -6.27 13.27 0.67
C LEU A 250 -6.05 14.50 -0.22
N HIS A 251 -5.58 14.32 -1.45
CA HIS A 251 -5.48 15.42 -2.40
C HIS A 251 -6.86 15.99 -2.77
N ASP A 252 -7.89 15.14 -2.86
CA ASP A 252 -9.27 15.59 -3.09
C ASP A 252 -9.83 16.39 -1.90
N LEU A 253 -9.52 15.95 -0.68
CA LEU A 253 -9.88 16.65 0.56
C LEU A 253 -9.13 17.98 0.69
N ALA A 254 -7.84 18.01 0.37
CA ALA A 254 -7.01 19.21 0.51
C ALA A 254 -7.38 20.33 -0.47
N LYS A 255 -7.98 20.02 -1.63
CA LYS A 255 -8.55 21.04 -2.52
C LYS A 255 -9.72 21.81 -1.89
N LYS A 256 -10.38 21.24 -0.88
CA LYS A 256 -11.53 21.86 -0.21
C LYS A 256 -11.09 22.81 0.91
N ASP A 257 -9.93 22.56 1.55
CA ASP A 257 -9.40 23.38 2.66
C ASP A 257 -7.86 23.50 2.62
N ILE A 258 -7.35 24.74 2.48
CA ILE A 258 -5.92 25.05 2.32
C ILE A 258 -5.12 24.78 3.61
N SER A 259 -5.73 24.94 4.79
CA SER A 259 -5.09 24.67 6.09
C SER A 259 -4.84 23.18 6.34
N LEU A 260 -5.65 22.29 5.75
CA LEU A 260 -5.46 20.85 5.83
C LEU A 260 -4.27 20.39 4.98
N PHE A 261 -3.99 21.06 3.86
CA PHE A 261 -2.90 20.71 2.95
C PHE A 261 -1.55 20.63 3.68
N GLN A 262 -1.19 21.66 4.46
CA GLN A 262 0.11 21.72 5.13
C GLN A 262 0.26 20.67 6.25
N THR A 263 -0.83 20.26 6.89
CA THR A 263 -0.83 19.23 7.93
C THR A 263 -0.73 17.83 7.33
N ILE A 264 -1.39 17.58 6.20
CA ILE A 264 -1.43 16.26 5.54
C ILE A 264 -0.04 15.82 5.05
N TYR A 265 0.72 16.70 4.39
CA TYR A 265 2.04 16.35 3.85
C TYR A 265 3.13 16.15 4.90
N ARG A 266 2.84 16.43 6.19
CA ARG A 266 3.74 16.14 7.30
C ARG A 266 3.71 14.67 7.72
N TYR A 267 2.59 13.98 7.53
CA TYR A 267 2.35 12.62 8.06
C TYR A 267 2.13 11.55 6.99
N VAL A 268 1.89 11.96 5.74
CA VAL A 268 1.60 11.07 4.62
C VAL A 268 2.69 11.22 3.56
N PRO A 269 3.17 10.12 2.94
CA PRO A 269 4.20 10.22 1.93
C PRO A 269 3.69 11.03 0.74
N MET A 270 4.57 11.80 0.10
CA MET A 270 4.24 12.51 -1.13
C MET A 270 4.08 11.54 -2.31
N TYR A 271 3.19 11.88 -3.23
CA TYR A 271 2.84 11.04 -4.39
C TYR A 271 4.05 10.75 -5.31
N PHE A 272 4.82 11.77 -5.70
CA PHE A 272 5.96 11.59 -6.61
C PHE A 272 7.09 10.72 -6.02
N PRO A 273 7.57 10.95 -4.78
CA PRO A 273 8.53 10.04 -4.15
C PRO A 273 8.02 8.60 -4.02
N THR A 274 6.74 8.39 -3.74
CA THR A 274 6.15 7.04 -3.70
C THR A 274 6.32 6.33 -5.05
N LEU A 275 6.05 7.00 -6.17
CA LEU A 275 6.27 6.41 -7.51
C LEU A 275 7.73 6.04 -7.76
N ILE A 276 8.67 6.90 -7.35
CA ILE A 276 10.11 6.64 -7.51
C ILE A 276 10.50 5.37 -6.73
N VAL A 277 10.09 5.26 -5.47
CA VAL A 277 10.35 4.09 -4.62
C VAL A 277 9.77 2.81 -5.23
N MET A 278 8.56 2.88 -5.79
CA MET A 278 7.93 1.74 -6.46
C MET A 278 8.72 1.29 -7.69
N ILE A 279 9.19 2.22 -8.53
CA ILE A 279 10.02 1.88 -9.70
C ILE A 279 11.33 1.20 -9.25
N PHE A 280 11.99 1.73 -8.21
CA PHE A 280 13.19 1.11 -7.66
C PHE A 280 12.91 -0.31 -7.12
N SER A 281 11.79 -0.52 -6.45
CA SER A 281 11.42 -1.87 -5.99
C SER A 281 11.16 -2.85 -7.13
N CYS A 282 10.61 -2.39 -8.26
CA CYS A 282 10.44 -3.23 -9.46
C CYS A 282 11.78 -3.73 -9.97
N ILE A 283 12.77 -2.82 -10.11
CA ILE A 283 14.12 -3.14 -10.56
C ILE A 283 14.77 -4.13 -9.58
N PHE A 284 14.62 -3.88 -8.28
CA PHE A 284 15.14 -4.74 -7.23
C PHE A 284 14.57 -6.17 -7.29
N TYR A 285 13.24 -6.32 -7.36
CA TYR A 285 12.60 -7.63 -7.47
C TYR A 285 12.96 -8.36 -8.76
N TRP A 286 13.15 -7.64 -9.86
CA TRP A 286 13.59 -8.25 -11.10
C TRP A 286 15.02 -8.79 -10.98
N LEU A 287 15.93 -7.99 -10.45
CA LEU A 287 17.31 -8.42 -10.23
C LEU A 287 17.39 -9.61 -9.27
N LEU A 288 16.57 -9.57 -8.20
CA LEU A 288 16.47 -10.67 -7.25
C LEU A 288 15.86 -11.92 -7.86
N SER A 289 14.84 -11.79 -8.72
CA SER A 289 14.26 -12.90 -9.48
C SER A 289 15.30 -13.57 -10.40
N TRP A 290 16.07 -12.77 -11.14
CA TRP A 290 17.16 -13.28 -11.98
C TRP A 290 18.22 -14.02 -11.16
N TYR A 291 18.60 -13.46 -10.00
CA TYR A 291 19.53 -14.10 -9.06
C TYR A 291 18.98 -15.43 -8.52
N LEU A 292 17.74 -15.42 -8.02
CA LEU A 292 17.08 -16.61 -7.45
C LEU A 292 16.90 -17.72 -8.48
N GLU A 293 16.65 -17.37 -9.74
CA GLU A 293 16.54 -18.37 -10.80
C GLU A 293 17.85 -19.13 -11.03
N LYS A 294 19.01 -18.48 -10.84
CA LYS A 294 20.34 -19.12 -10.98
C LYS A 294 20.72 -19.94 -9.75
N VAL A 295 20.35 -19.49 -8.55
CA VAL A 295 20.68 -20.16 -7.29
C VAL A 295 19.74 -21.33 -7.00
N PHE A 296 18.45 -21.19 -7.31
CA PHE A 296 17.42 -22.22 -7.10
C PHE A 296 16.76 -22.65 -8.42
N PRO A 297 17.50 -23.32 -9.33
CA PRO A 297 16.95 -23.74 -10.61
C PRO A 297 16.13 -25.05 -10.49
N GLY A 298 15.12 -25.07 -9.62
CA GLY A 298 14.16 -26.19 -9.48
C GLY A 298 14.78 -27.58 -9.34
N GLU A 299 14.00 -28.63 -9.63
CA GLU A 299 14.43 -30.03 -9.48
C GLU A 299 15.42 -30.52 -10.55
N TYR A 300 15.58 -29.79 -11.67
CA TYR A 300 16.28 -30.29 -12.86
C TYR A 300 17.37 -29.35 -13.41
N GLY A 301 17.54 -28.16 -12.84
CA GLY A 301 18.65 -27.29 -13.19
C GLY A 301 19.85 -27.50 -12.26
N ILE A 302 21.04 -27.17 -12.74
CA ILE A 302 22.28 -27.25 -11.95
C ILE A 302 22.37 -25.98 -11.10
N PRO A 303 22.22 -26.04 -9.76
CA PRO A 303 22.27 -24.85 -8.90
C PRO A 303 23.66 -24.22 -8.91
N LEU A 304 23.72 -22.93 -9.19
CA LEU A 304 24.92 -22.14 -8.95
C LEU A 304 25.02 -21.82 -7.46
N GLY A 305 26.23 -21.88 -6.90
CA GLY A 305 26.46 -21.51 -5.50
C GLY A 305 26.09 -20.04 -5.24
N TRP A 306 25.65 -19.71 -4.02
CA TRP A 306 25.23 -18.35 -3.64
C TRP A 306 26.28 -17.27 -3.93
N ASN A 307 27.57 -17.62 -3.88
CA ASN A 307 28.71 -16.75 -4.17
C ASN A 307 29.01 -16.55 -5.67
N PHE A 308 28.17 -17.04 -6.60
CA PHE A 308 28.50 -17.01 -8.03
C PHE A 308 28.83 -15.61 -8.56
N LEU A 309 28.17 -14.58 -8.02
CA LEU A 309 28.41 -13.18 -8.42
C LEU A 309 29.84 -12.71 -8.17
N PHE A 310 30.51 -13.26 -7.15
CA PHE A 310 31.88 -12.89 -6.77
C PHE A 310 32.95 -13.74 -7.46
N LYS A 311 32.57 -14.81 -8.16
CA LYS A 311 33.50 -15.64 -8.92
C LYS A 311 33.75 -15.03 -10.29
N GLN A 312 35.01 -14.64 -10.55
CA GLN A 312 35.40 -14.10 -11.86
C GLN A 312 35.15 -15.10 -12.99
N ASP A 313 35.21 -16.40 -12.71
CA ASP A 313 34.98 -17.49 -13.67
C ASP A 313 33.55 -17.49 -14.25
N TYR A 314 32.56 -16.91 -13.55
CA TYR A 314 31.21 -16.76 -14.08
C TYR A 314 31.11 -15.66 -15.15
N TRP A 315 31.82 -14.55 -14.93
CA TRP A 315 31.81 -13.38 -15.81
C TRP A 315 32.79 -13.51 -16.96
N ARG A 316 33.89 -14.23 -16.72
CA ARG A 316 34.88 -14.54 -17.73
C ARG A 316 34.36 -15.76 -18.47
N SER A 317 33.61 -15.52 -19.55
CA SER A 317 33.33 -16.57 -20.53
C SER A 317 34.67 -17.20 -20.89
N GLU A 318 34.92 -18.43 -20.46
CA GLU A 318 36.08 -19.18 -20.94
C GLU A 318 35.97 -19.16 -22.47
N LYS A 319 36.80 -18.33 -23.09
CA LYS A 319 37.24 -18.61 -24.44
C LYS A 319 37.95 -19.94 -24.29
N PHE A 320 37.29 -21.02 -24.68
CA PHE A 320 37.94 -22.30 -24.82
C PHE A 320 39.09 -22.09 -25.79
N ASP A 321 40.29 -21.88 -25.24
CA ASP A 321 41.50 -21.95 -26.01
C ASP A 321 41.53 -23.34 -26.62
N HIS A 322 41.62 -23.39 -27.95
CA HIS A 322 41.79 -24.60 -28.72
C HIS A 322 43.06 -25.31 -28.25
N TYR A 323 42.95 -26.20 -27.27
CA TYR A 323 43.93 -27.25 -27.07
C TYR A 323 43.74 -28.26 -28.21
N THR A 324 44.40 -27.98 -29.33
CA THR A 324 44.73 -28.96 -30.37
C THR A 324 45.72 -29.98 -29.79
N GLU A 325 45.23 -30.89 -28.98
CA GLU A 325 45.87 -32.20 -28.86
C GLU A 325 45.50 -33.02 -30.10
N SER A 326 46.47 -33.16 -31.00
CA SER A 326 46.43 -34.04 -32.16
C SER A 326 46.53 -35.50 -31.72
N LEU A 327 45.40 -36.21 -31.57
CA LEU A 327 45.38 -37.68 -31.38
C LEU A 327 44.14 -38.31 -32.08
N PRO A 328 44.20 -39.61 -32.41
CA PRO A 328 44.03 -40.11 -33.78
C PRO A 328 42.59 -40.50 -34.15
N ASN A 329 42.33 -40.34 -35.46
CA ASN A 329 41.27 -40.91 -36.29
C ASN A 329 40.40 -42.01 -35.63
N ARG A 330 39.25 -41.62 -35.04
CA ARG A 330 38.15 -42.54 -34.76
C ARG A 330 36.82 -41.94 -35.22
N ASN A 331 36.45 -42.31 -36.45
CA ASN A 331 35.16 -42.03 -37.07
C ASN A 331 34.06 -42.88 -36.42
N ALA A 332 33.43 -42.39 -35.36
CA ALA A 332 32.19 -42.98 -34.86
C ALA A 332 31.00 -42.38 -35.63
N LEU A 333 30.56 -43.11 -36.66
CA LEU A 333 29.43 -42.73 -37.53
C LEU A 333 28.11 -43.11 -36.87
N PHE A 334 27.27 -42.12 -36.56
CA PHE A 334 25.88 -42.34 -36.18
C PHE A 334 24.97 -42.00 -37.37
N SER A 335 24.44 -43.02 -38.05
CA SER A 335 23.45 -42.85 -39.13
C SER A 335 22.10 -43.43 -38.70
N ARG A 336 21.03 -42.64 -38.73
CA ARG A 336 19.65 -43.18 -38.69
C ARG A 336 19.21 -43.44 -40.12
N ARG A 337 18.90 -44.71 -40.43
CA ARG A 337 18.58 -45.19 -41.78
C ARG A 337 17.06 -45.47 -41.88
N ASN A 338 16.42 -45.12 -43.00
CA ASN A 338 15.05 -45.55 -43.29
C ASN A 338 15.03 -47.00 -43.85
N SER A 339 13.85 -47.61 -43.95
CA SER A 339 13.64 -48.99 -44.43
C SER A 339 14.16 -49.26 -45.85
N THR A 340 14.46 -48.23 -46.64
CA THR A 340 15.05 -48.31 -47.99
C THR A 340 16.55 -48.06 -48.03
N GLY A 341 17.22 -47.90 -46.87
CA GLY A 341 18.68 -47.89 -46.78
C GLY A 341 19.37 -46.55 -47.11
N THR A 342 18.65 -45.51 -47.51
CA THR A 342 19.24 -44.18 -47.79
C THR A 342 19.42 -43.36 -46.52
N ALA A 343 20.60 -42.72 -46.38
CA ALA A 343 20.90 -41.82 -45.27
C ALA A 343 20.27 -40.44 -45.54
N ILE A 344 19.44 -39.96 -44.60
CA ILE A 344 18.69 -38.71 -44.78
C ILE A 344 19.43 -37.50 -44.19
N VAL A 345 20.29 -37.71 -43.20
CA VAL A 345 21.12 -36.66 -42.59
C VAL A 345 22.49 -37.25 -42.29
N HIS A 346 23.54 -36.57 -42.74
CA HIS A 346 24.94 -36.93 -42.53
C HIS A 346 25.61 -35.88 -41.65
N VAL A 347 26.08 -36.27 -40.47
CA VAL A 347 26.77 -35.36 -39.53
C VAL A 347 28.17 -35.90 -39.29
N ASN A 348 29.17 -35.15 -39.78
CA ASN A 348 30.59 -35.46 -39.59
C ASN A 348 31.20 -34.57 -38.48
N ASN A 349 32.22 -35.09 -37.79
CA ASN A 349 33.03 -34.37 -36.79
C ASN A 349 32.28 -33.86 -35.55
N LEU A 350 31.28 -34.59 -35.06
CA LEU A 350 30.62 -34.25 -33.80
C LEU A 350 31.44 -34.77 -32.62
N VAL A 351 32.30 -33.92 -32.06
CA VAL A 351 33.16 -34.26 -30.92
C VAL A 351 32.54 -33.68 -29.65
N LYS A 352 32.14 -34.56 -28.72
CA LYS A 352 31.69 -34.16 -27.38
C LYS A 352 32.84 -34.41 -26.40
N LYS A 353 33.65 -33.38 -26.15
CA LYS A 353 34.68 -33.40 -25.09
C LYS A 353 34.02 -32.97 -23.78
N PHE A 354 34.00 -33.86 -22.79
CA PHE A 354 33.66 -33.49 -21.41
C PHE A 354 34.95 -33.01 -20.74
N GLY A 355 34.90 -31.85 -20.08
CA GLY A 355 36.01 -31.33 -19.26
C GLY A 355 36.26 -32.21 -18.03
N PRO A 356 37.41 -32.03 -17.35
CA PRO A 356 37.79 -32.80 -16.16
C PRO A 356 36.80 -32.67 -14.99
#